data_AF-A0AA42KQ98-F1
#
_entry.id   AF-A0AA42KQ98-F1
#
_cell.length_a   1.000
_cell.length_b   1.000
_cell.length_c   1.000
_cell.angle_alpha   90.00
_cell.angle_beta   90.00
_cell.angle_gamma   90.00
#
_symmetry.space_group_name_H-M   'P 1'
#
loop_
_entity.id
_entity.type
_entity.pdbx_description
1 polymer ?
#
loop_
_entity_poly.entity_id
_entity_poly.type
_entity_poly.pdbx_seq_one_letter_code
_entity_poly.pdbx_strand_id
1 'polypeptide(L)'
;MKILFWVIGVAGLLSATNLGLAQDLTRLCQTVEMQYRNLHRNGKVSTKTPDVLAQLVATASTGITGATTTVEDVTPEKLVEWAKAGTPPVSLPSELVEQIIGNTDTIQDMNHLPGTNFYVVNGTAGSLSCYQPGVYFRIENGQVVNAKGPDNWLEEGSGCQVIRSFGTIDSVPVAFEKGYNGEDSDYVLNISPWTGAGFGPACTATFQFENGRLSHVTVK
;
A
#
# COMPACT_ATOMS: atom_id res chain seq x y z
N MET A 1 -13.26 43.23 -39.03
CA MET A 1 -13.27 42.99 -37.57
C MET A 1 -14.15 41.78 -37.28
N LYS A 2 -13.55 40.61 -37.03
CA LYS A 2 -14.22 39.39 -36.54
C LYS A 2 -13.19 38.60 -35.74
N ILE A 3 -13.34 38.60 -34.41
CA ILE A 3 -12.55 37.77 -33.50
C ILE A 3 -13.31 36.45 -33.37
N LEU A 4 -12.73 35.35 -33.86
CA LEU A 4 -13.22 34.01 -33.57
C LEU A 4 -12.59 33.56 -32.24
N PHE A 5 -13.38 33.53 -31.17
CA PHE A 5 -13.01 32.81 -29.95
C PHE A 5 -13.17 31.32 -30.20
N TRP A 6 -12.07 30.57 -30.17
CA TRP A 6 -12.10 29.12 -30.02
C TRP A 6 -12.33 28.81 -28.54
N VAL A 7 -13.53 28.34 -28.20
CA VAL A 7 -13.80 27.68 -26.93
C VAL A 7 -13.27 26.25 -27.07
N ILE A 8 -12.00 26.03 -26.70
CA ILE A 8 -11.47 24.66 -26.55
C ILE A 8 -12.05 24.11 -25.26
N GLY A 9 -12.94 23.13 -25.42
CA GLY A 9 -13.73 22.54 -24.35
C GLY A 9 -12.86 21.88 -23.27
N VAL A 10 -13.14 22.28 -22.02
CA VAL A 10 -12.61 21.71 -20.77
C VAL A 10 -12.90 20.20 -20.65
N ALA A 11 -13.85 19.65 -21.44
CA ALA A 11 -14.19 18.24 -21.45
C ALA A 11 -13.09 17.31 -22.02
N GLY A 12 -12.23 17.81 -22.93
CA GLY A 12 -11.19 16.98 -23.56
C GLY A 12 -9.99 16.67 -22.66
N LEU A 13 -9.65 17.58 -21.74
CA LEU A 13 -8.54 17.37 -20.80
C LEU A 13 -8.89 16.34 -19.72
N LEU A 14 -10.13 16.35 -19.21
CA LEU A 14 -10.59 15.40 -18.19
C LEU A 14 -10.62 13.95 -18.70
N SER A 15 -10.99 13.74 -19.97
CA SER A 15 -10.99 12.39 -20.56
C SER A 15 -9.58 11.85 -20.79
N ALA A 16 -8.64 12.68 -21.26
CA ALA A 16 -7.26 12.23 -21.50
C ALA A 16 -6.50 11.90 -20.20
N THR A 17 -6.71 12.67 -19.13
CA THR A 17 -6.13 12.37 -17.81
C THR A 17 -6.70 11.10 -17.19
N ASN A 18 -8.01 10.86 -17.34
CA ASN A 18 -8.65 9.65 -16.83
C ASN A 18 -8.22 8.38 -17.59
N LEU A 19 -8.02 8.47 -18.91
CA LEU A 19 -7.49 7.36 -19.71
C LEU A 19 -6.02 7.07 -19.38
N GLY A 20 -5.18 8.09 -19.18
CA GLY A 20 -3.79 7.92 -18.76
C GLY A 20 -3.66 7.28 -17.38
N LEU A 21 -4.42 7.76 -16.40
CA LEU A 21 -4.45 7.20 -15.04
C LEU A 21 -4.95 5.75 -15.00
N ALA A 22 -5.97 5.41 -15.80
CA ALA A 22 -6.46 4.03 -15.90
C ALA A 22 -5.42 3.09 -16.55
N GLN A 23 -4.71 3.54 -17.59
CA GLN A 23 -3.64 2.77 -18.22
C GLN A 23 -2.44 2.55 -17.29
N ASP A 24 -2.04 3.57 -16.53
CA ASP A 24 -0.95 3.46 -15.55
C ASP A 24 -1.34 2.56 -14.36
N LEU A 25 -2.62 2.56 -13.96
CA LEU A 25 -3.12 1.71 -12.88
C LEU A 25 -3.11 0.22 -13.27
N THR A 26 -3.67 -0.13 -14.44
CA THR A 26 -3.64 -1.52 -14.94
C THR A 26 -2.20 -2.00 -15.14
N ARG A 27 -1.28 -1.11 -15.53
CA ARG A 27 0.14 -1.44 -15.69
C ARG A 27 0.78 -1.95 -14.40
N LEU A 28 0.44 -1.41 -13.23
CA LEU A 28 1.01 -1.87 -11.95
C LEU A 28 0.66 -3.34 -11.67
N CYS A 29 -0.61 -3.71 -11.78
CA CYS A 29 -1.03 -5.09 -11.59
C CYS A 29 -0.50 -6.02 -12.69
N GLN A 30 -0.40 -5.55 -13.93
CA GLN A 30 0.26 -6.30 -15.02
C GLN A 30 1.74 -6.54 -14.74
N THR A 31 2.46 -5.56 -14.16
CA THR A 31 3.85 -5.75 -13.72
C THR A 31 3.93 -6.86 -12.66
N VAL A 32 3.09 -6.82 -11.62
CA VAL A 32 3.05 -7.86 -10.59
C VAL A 32 2.77 -9.24 -11.21
N GLU A 33 1.74 -9.35 -12.06
CA GLU A 33 1.42 -10.58 -12.77
C GLU A 33 2.63 -11.11 -13.54
N MET A 34 3.24 -10.26 -14.37
CA MET A 34 4.36 -10.64 -15.23
C MET A 34 5.55 -11.12 -14.40
N GLN A 35 5.91 -10.38 -13.34
CA GLN A 35 7.02 -10.74 -12.47
C GLN A 35 6.76 -12.06 -11.76
N TYR A 36 5.54 -12.27 -11.24
CA TYR A 36 5.22 -13.53 -10.57
C TYR A 36 5.23 -14.72 -11.53
N ARG A 37 4.67 -14.57 -12.74
CA ARG A 37 4.76 -15.60 -13.80
C ARG A 37 6.20 -15.91 -14.17
N ASN A 38 7.09 -14.92 -14.19
CA ASN A 38 8.51 -15.11 -14.48
C ASN A 38 9.22 -15.86 -13.35
N LEU A 39 8.95 -15.53 -12.08
CA LEU A 39 9.47 -16.31 -10.95
C LEU A 39 8.97 -17.75 -11.00
N HIS A 40 7.67 -17.95 -11.27
CA HIS A 40 7.05 -19.27 -11.35
C HIS A 40 7.66 -20.12 -12.47
N ARG A 41 7.82 -19.57 -13.67
CA ARG A 41 8.46 -20.26 -14.82
C ARG A 41 9.91 -20.64 -14.54
N ASN A 42 10.62 -19.83 -13.76
CA ASN A 42 12.02 -20.08 -13.40
C ASN A 42 12.19 -20.94 -12.14
N GLY A 43 11.10 -21.51 -11.59
CA GLY A 43 11.14 -22.35 -10.39
C GLY A 43 11.60 -21.61 -9.12
N LYS A 44 11.48 -20.28 -9.11
CA LYS A 44 11.90 -19.42 -7.98
C LYS A 44 10.77 -19.16 -6.98
N VAL A 45 9.63 -19.82 -7.14
CA VAL A 45 8.46 -19.69 -6.25
C VAL A 45 8.35 -20.90 -5.33
N SER A 46 7.96 -20.66 -4.09
CA SER A 46 7.57 -21.71 -3.16
C SER A 46 6.13 -22.13 -3.43
N THR A 47 5.91 -23.44 -3.62
CA THR A 47 4.57 -24.03 -3.77
C THR A 47 3.91 -24.34 -2.43
N LYS A 48 4.63 -24.15 -1.31
CA LYS A 48 4.14 -24.46 0.05
C LYS A 48 3.33 -23.32 0.68
N THR A 49 3.53 -22.08 0.23
CA THR A 49 2.85 -20.91 0.76
C THR A 49 2.61 -19.93 -0.39
N PRO A 50 1.38 -19.80 -0.92
CA PRO A 50 1.08 -18.97 -2.08
C PRO A 50 1.04 -17.48 -1.73
N ASP A 51 1.97 -16.99 -0.91
CA ASP A 51 2.09 -15.56 -0.61
C ASP A 51 2.83 -14.85 -1.74
N VAL A 52 2.08 -14.44 -2.76
CA VAL A 52 2.60 -13.83 -3.99
C VAL A 52 3.47 -12.61 -3.69
N LEU A 53 2.99 -11.67 -2.88
CA LEU A 53 3.72 -10.45 -2.54
C LEU A 53 5.03 -10.76 -1.82
N ALA A 54 5.03 -11.66 -0.83
CA ALA A 54 6.25 -12.01 -0.11
C ALA A 54 7.32 -12.60 -1.03
N GLN A 55 6.92 -13.45 -1.98
CA GLN A 55 7.84 -14.05 -2.95
C GLN A 55 8.39 -13.03 -3.95
N LEU A 56 7.58 -12.05 -4.36
CA LEU A 56 8.01 -10.96 -5.23
C LEU A 56 9.01 -10.04 -4.52
N VAL A 57 8.71 -9.64 -3.29
CA VAL A 57 9.56 -8.77 -2.45
C VAL A 57 10.89 -9.44 -2.10
N ALA A 58 10.89 -10.75 -1.86
CA ALA A 58 12.11 -11.51 -1.59
C ALA A 58 13.07 -11.59 -2.79
N THR A 59 12.62 -11.21 -4.00
CA THR A 59 13.42 -11.30 -5.22
C THR A 59 13.74 -9.91 -5.78
N ALA A 60 14.95 -9.41 -5.53
CA ALA A 60 15.36 -8.06 -5.92
C ALA A 60 15.18 -7.72 -7.42
N SER A 61 15.25 -8.71 -8.32
CA SER A 61 15.10 -8.48 -9.76
C SER A 61 13.66 -8.18 -10.21
N THR A 62 12.67 -8.23 -9.32
CA THR A 62 11.26 -7.96 -9.66
C THR A 62 10.93 -6.48 -9.72
N GLY A 63 11.78 -5.61 -9.13
CA GLY A 63 11.47 -4.19 -8.97
C GLY A 63 10.38 -3.90 -7.94
N ILE A 64 9.97 -4.91 -7.14
CA ILE A 64 8.92 -4.81 -6.14
C ILE A 64 9.54 -4.87 -4.73
N THR A 65 9.21 -3.91 -3.88
CA THR A 65 9.73 -3.84 -2.50
C THR A 65 8.60 -3.88 -1.47
N GLY A 66 8.91 -4.32 -0.25
CA GLY A 66 8.00 -4.23 0.89
C GLY A 66 8.20 -2.94 1.68
N ALA A 67 7.50 -2.85 2.81
CA ALA A 67 7.55 -1.69 3.69
C ALA A 67 8.90 -1.63 4.43
N THR A 68 9.28 -0.43 4.83
CA THR A 68 10.37 -0.24 5.79
C THR A 68 9.75 0.13 7.13
N THR A 69 9.88 -0.77 8.11
CA THR A 69 9.52 -0.44 9.49
C THR A 69 10.47 0.63 9.99
N THR A 70 9.89 1.76 10.41
CA THR A 70 10.63 2.93 10.88
C THR A 70 10.77 2.92 12.39
N VAL A 71 9.72 2.49 13.09
CA VAL A 71 9.74 2.27 14.55
C VAL A 71 8.99 0.98 14.84
N GLU A 72 9.68 0.02 15.43
CA GLU A 72 9.10 -1.22 15.95
C GLU A 72 8.60 -1.02 17.38
N ASP A 73 7.53 -1.71 17.75
CA ASP A 73 6.91 -1.66 19.09
C ASP A 73 6.77 -0.22 19.59
N VAL A 74 5.95 0.56 18.88
CA VAL A 74 5.77 2.00 19.07
C VAL A 74 5.39 2.31 20.52
N THR A 75 6.17 3.20 21.15
CA THR A 75 5.88 3.78 22.47
C THR A 75 5.91 5.31 22.36
N PRO A 76 5.35 6.06 23.35
CA PRO A 76 5.43 7.51 23.35
C PRO A 76 6.88 8.02 23.24
N GLU A 77 7.81 7.37 23.94
CA GLU A 77 9.23 7.73 23.94
C GLU A 77 9.85 7.53 22.56
N LYS A 78 9.61 6.37 21.93
CA LYS A 78 10.14 6.08 20.59
C LYS A 78 9.58 7.02 19.52
N LEU A 79 8.31 7.43 19.62
CA LEU A 79 7.75 8.44 18.71
C LEU A 79 8.46 9.78 18.85
N VAL A 80 8.71 10.22 20.09
CA VAL A 80 9.42 11.47 20.36
C VAL A 80 10.87 11.41 19.87
N GLU A 81 11.56 10.28 20.07
CA GLU A 81 12.92 10.08 19.56
C GLU A 81 12.97 10.12 18.03
N TRP A 82 12.05 9.39 17.37
CA TRP A 82 11.91 9.44 15.92
C TRP A 82 11.67 10.87 15.41
N ALA A 83 10.76 11.61 16.04
CA ALA A 83 10.44 12.97 15.65
C ALA A 83 11.64 13.93 15.79
N LYS A 84 12.46 13.76 16.83
CA LYS A 84 13.70 14.52 17.05
C LYS A 84 14.82 14.15 16.08
N ALA A 85 14.87 12.90 15.64
CA ALA A 85 15.87 12.40 14.71
C ALA A 85 15.62 12.85 13.26
N GLY A 86 14.39 13.28 12.94
CA GLY A 86 14.06 13.90 11.65
C GLY A 86 14.95 15.11 11.32
N THR A 87 15.19 15.36 10.04
CA THR A 87 15.95 16.54 9.58
C THR A 87 15.12 17.36 8.57
N PRO A 88 14.59 18.53 8.96
CA PRO A 88 14.58 19.09 10.33
C PRO A 88 13.72 18.24 11.29
N PRO A 89 13.91 18.39 12.61
CA PRO A 89 13.05 17.74 13.59
C PRO A 89 11.57 18.06 13.31
N VAL A 90 10.70 17.08 13.49
CA VAL A 90 9.27 17.23 13.24
C VAL A 90 8.50 17.44 14.53
N SER A 91 7.45 18.26 14.46
CA SER A 91 6.52 18.46 15.58
C SER A 91 5.44 17.37 15.59
N LEU A 92 5.26 16.71 16.73
CA LEU A 92 4.20 15.73 16.96
C LEU A 92 3.02 16.38 17.72
N PRO A 93 1.82 16.47 17.13
CA PRO A 93 0.62 16.89 17.85
C PRO A 93 0.24 15.88 18.93
N SER A 94 -0.20 16.36 20.11
CA SER A 94 -0.62 15.50 21.21
C SER A 94 -1.78 14.57 20.83
N GLU A 95 -2.73 15.08 20.04
CA GLU A 95 -3.88 14.31 19.55
C GLU A 95 -3.44 13.07 18.75
N LEU A 96 -2.40 13.19 17.92
CA LEU A 96 -1.89 12.06 17.16
C LEU A 96 -1.21 11.03 18.06
N VAL A 97 -0.44 11.49 19.05
CA VAL A 97 0.20 10.60 20.02
C VAL A 97 -0.87 9.83 20.80
N GLU A 98 -1.95 10.49 21.20
CA GLU A 98 -3.09 9.86 21.87
C GLU A 98 -3.78 8.83 20.95
N GLN A 99 -3.99 9.13 19.67
CA GLN A 99 -4.56 8.18 18.70
C GLN A 99 -3.69 6.95 18.50
N ILE A 100 -2.37 7.14 18.41
CA ILE A 100 -1.42 6.02 18.26
C ILE A 100 -1.40 5.17 19.53
N ILE A 101 -1.15 5.79 20.69
CA ILE A 101 -0.90 5.08 21.94
C ILE A 101 -2.19 4.55 22.58
N GLY A 102 -3.35 5.14 22.29
CA GLY A 102 -4.64 4.75 22.84
C GLY A 102 -5.06 3.31 22.52
N ASN A 103 -4.39 2.62 21.60
CA ASN A 103 -4.67 1.23 21.22
C ASN A 103 -3.66 0.24 21.84
N THR A 104 -3.63 0.17 23.17
CA THR A 104 -2.58 -0.51 23.97
C THR A 104 -2.61 -2.05 23.92
N ASP A 105 -3.66 -2.65 23.38
CA ASP A 105 -3.84 -4.11 23.36
C ASP A 105 -3.17 -4.79 22.14
N THR A 106 -2.31 -4.05 21.43
CA THR A 106 -1.70 -4.49 20.18
C THR A 106 -0.21 -4.18 20.11
N ILE A 107 0.53 -5.03 19.39
CA ILE A 107 1.88 -4.68 18.94
C ILE A 107 1.72 -3.68 17.80
N GLN A 108 2.33 -2.52 17.95
CA GLN A 108 2.21 -1.42 17.00
C GLN A 108 3.54 -1.18 16.29
N ASP A 109 3.51 -1.22 14.96
CA ASP A 109 4.67 -0.88 14.13
C ASP A 109 4.36 0.32 13.25
N MET A 110 5.31 1.26 13.22
CA MET A 110 5.27 2.42 12.34
C MET A 110 5.98 2.11 11.03
N ASN A 111 5.23 2.16 9.93
CA ASN A 111 5.71 1.91 8.58
C ASN A 111 5.74 3.17 7.75
N HIS A 112 6.75 3.28 6.90
CA HIS A 112 6.93 4.40 5.98
C HIS A 112 6.62 3.99 4.54
N LEU A 113 5.90 4.84 3.80
CA LEU A 113 5.70 4.68 2.37
C LEU A 113 6.97 5.17 1.63
N PRO A 114 7.71 4.29 0.93
CA PRO A 114 9.02 4.63 0.39
C PRO A 114 9.01 5.85 -0.53
N GLY A 115 10.01 6.73 -0.36
CA GLY A 115 10.17 7.93 -1.19
C GLY A 115 9.15 9.04 -0.93
N THR A 116 8.36 8.96 0.13
CA THR A 116 7.36 9.98 0.48
C THR A 116 7.55 10.51 1.91
N ASN A 117 6.68 11.40 2.38
CA ASN A 117 6.59 11.82 3.78
C ASN A 117 5.40 11.17 4.50
N PHE A 118 4.92 10.02 4.01
CA PHE A 118 3.67 9.39 4.46
C PHE A 118 3.95 8.13 5.31
N TYR A 119 3.21 8.00 6.40
CA TYR A 119 3.43 6.98 7.42
C TYR A 119 2.11 6.38 7.90
N VAL A 120 2.20 5.20 8.48
CA VAL A 120 1.10 4.56 9.21
C VAL A 120 1.65 3.91 10.48
N VAL A 121 0.94 4.02 11.60
CA VAL A 121 1.08 3.06 12.70
C VAL A 121 -0.02 2.02 12.59
N ASN A 122 0.38 0.76 12.41
CA ASN A 122 -0.54 -0.37 12.36
C ASN A 122 -0.43 -1.18 13.65
N GLY A 123 -1.58 -1.51 14.25
CA GLY A 123 -1.66 -2.45 15.38
C GLY A 123 -2.02 -3.85 14.92
N THR A 124 -1.30 -4.85 15.42
CA THR A 124 -1.65 -6.29 15.26
C THR A 124 -2.23 -6.81 16.57
N ALA A 125 -3.50 -7.22 16.54
CA ALA A 125 -4.20 -7.79 17.69
C ALA A 125 -4.27 -9.33 17.63
N GLY A 126 -3.92 -9.98 18.74
CA GLY A 126 -4.09 -11.42 18.95
C GLY A 126 -3.23 -12.32 18.05
N SER A 127 -3.35 -13.64 18.24
CA SER A 127 -2.59 -14.66 17.48
C SER A 127 -3.08 -14.86 16.04
N LEU A 128 -4.27 -14.35 15.70
CA LEU A 128 -4.88 -14.49 14.37
C LEU A 128 -4.54 -13.34 13.41
N SER A 129 -3.66 -12.42 13.81
CA SER A 129 -3.25 -11.25 13.01
C SER A 129 -4.44 -10.44 12.50
N CYS A 130 -5.33 -10.07 13.42
CA CYS A 130 -6.45 -9.21 13.10
C CYS A 130 -5.93 -7.77 13.09
N TYR A 131 -5.81 -7.18 11.88
CA TYR A 131 -5.35 -5.81 11.73
C TYR A 131 -6.37 -4.85 12.32
N GLN A 132 -5.90 -3.99 13.23
CA GLN A 132 -6.66 -2.83 13.66
C GLN A 132 -6.58 -1.72 12.60
N PRO A 133 -7.53 -0.77 12.58
CA PRO A 133 -7.40 0.43 11.77
C PRO A 133 -6.08 1.13 12.06
N GLY A 134 -5.29 1.38 11.01
CA GLY A 134 -4.02 2.09 11.13
C GLY A 134 -4.23 3.59 11.35
N VAL A 135 -3.33 4.24 12.08
CA VAL A 135 -3.28 5.69 12.21
C VAL A 135 -2.36 6.24 11.13
N TYR A 136 -2.92 6.97 10.15
CA TYR A 136 -2.19 7.51 9.01
C TYR A 136 -1.83 8.97 9.23
N PHE A 137 -0.61 9.33 8.85
CA PHE A 137 -0.16 10.71 8.92
C PHE A 137 0.92 11.00 7.88
N ARG A 138 1.19 12.28 7.68
CA ARG A 138 2.26 12.75 6.82
C ARG A 138 3.00 13.92 7.44
N ILE A 139 4.23 14.16 6.97
CA ILE A 139 5.03 15.32 7.37
C ILE A 139 4.84 16.44 6.35
N GLU A 140 4.28 17.57 6.80
CA GLU A 140 4.12 18.79 6.02
C GLU A 140 4.76 19.97 6.75
N ASN A 141 5.65 20.70 6.10
CA ASN A 141 6.32 21.88 6.67
C ASN A 141 6.94 21.64 8.07
N GLY A 142 7.51 20.45 8.29
CA GLY A 142 8.12 20.06 9.57
C GLY A 142 7.10 19.70 10.66
N GLN A 143 5.83 19.54 10.33
CA GLN A 143 4.79 19.12 11.26
C GLN A 143 4.16 17.81 10.81
N VAL A 144 3.87 16.96 11.77
CA VAL A 144 3.06 15.77 11.51
C VAL A 144 1.59 16.19 11.47
N VAL A 145 0.89 15.80 10.40
CA VAL A 145 -0.54 16.05 10.21
C VAL A 145 -1.26 14.74 9.91
N ASN A 146 -2.50 14.63 10.37
CA ASN A 146 -3.37 13.50 10.04
C ASN A 146 -3.52 13.36 8.52
N ALA A 147 -3.54 12.12 8.07
CA ALA A 147 -3.73 11.80 6.67
C ALA A 147 -4.78 10.70 6.52
N LYS A 148 -5.24 10.49 5.29
CA LYS A 148 -6.14 9.40 4.95
C LYS A 148 -5.33 8.27 4.30
N GLY A 149 -5.60 7.03 4.72
CA GLY A 149 -5.09 5.83 4.06
C GLY A 149 -5.76 5.56 2.71
N PRO A 150 -5.42 4.44 2.05
CA PRO A 150 -6.08 3.99 0.83
C PRO A 150 -7.58 3.76 1.02
N ASP A 151 -8.39 4.19 0.05
CA ASP A 151 -9.86 4.09 0.13
C ASP A 151 -10.39 2.64 0.21
N ASN A 152 -9.64 1.69 -0.34
CA ASN A 152 -10.00 0.26 -0.34
C ASN A 152 -9.70 -0.43 0.99
N TRP A 153 -8.96 0.21 1.89
CA TRP A 153 -8.70 -0.32 3.22
C TRP A 153 -9.91 0.04 4.09
N LEU A 154 -10.95 -0.79 4.03
CA LEU A 154 -12.20 -0.59 4.77
C LEU A 154 -11.94 -0.20 6.23
N GLU A 155 -12.71 0.78 6.73
CA GLU A 155 -12.84 1.07 8.16
C GLU A 155 -13.61 -0.08 8.84
N GLU A 156 -13.05 -0.59 9.94
CA GLU A 156 -13.56 -1.62 10.86
C GLU A 156 -14.29 -2.86 10.27
N GLY A 157 -13.79 -4.04 10.62
CA GLY A 157 -14.55 -5.30 10.47
C GLY A 157 -14.26 -6.13 9.23
N SER A 158 -13.26 -5.80 8.41
CA SER A 158 -12.90 -6.56 7.19
C SER A 158 -12.18 -7.90 7.42
N GLY A 159 -12.30 -8.48 8.63
CA GLY A 159 -11.84 -9.84 8.95
C GLY A 159 -10.34 -9.94 9.25
N CYS A 160 -10.01 -10.81 10.20
CA CYS A 160 -8.66 -11.34 10.30
C CYS A 160 -8.29 -12.00 8.95
N GLN A 161 -6.99 -12.08 8.60
CA GLN A 161 -6.45 -12.60 7.32
C GLN A 161 -6.29 -11.61 6.15
N VAL A 162 -6.60 -10.32 6.33
CA VAL A 162 -6.14 -9.27 5.41
C VAL A 162 -4.82 -8.71 5.90
N ILE A 163 -3.81 -8.60 5.04
CA ILE A 163 -2.50 -8.02 5.36
C ILE A 163 -2.27 -6.77 4.52
N ARG A 164 -1.95 -5.66 5.19
CA ARG A 164 -1.71 -4.35 4.58
C ARG A 164 -0.25 -3.96 4.75
N SER A 165 0.36 -3.41 3.70
CA SER A 165 1.74 -2.95 3.71
C SER A 165 1.99 -1.84 2.69
N PHE A 166 3.11 -1.16 2.80
CA PHE A 166 3.60 -0.24 1.77
C PHE A 166 4.75 -0.87 0.99
N GLY A 167 5.14 -0.23 -0.12
CA GLY A 167 6.31 -0.61 -0.87
C GLY A 167 6.42 0.16 -2.18
N THR A 168 7.11 -0.42 -3.14
CA THR A 168 7.24 0.15 -4.48
C THR A 168 7.03 -0.90 -5.56
N ILE A 169 6.62 -0.45 -6.76
CA ILE A 169 6.66 -1.21 -8.01
C ILE A 169 7.36 -0.32 -9.03
N ASP A 170 8.51 -0.75 -9.54
CA ASP A 170 9.31 0.04 -10.49
C ASP A 170 9.54 1.50 -10.01
N SER A 171 9.85 1.65 -8.71
CA SER A 171 10.02 2.93 -7.99
C SER A 171 8.75 3.78 -7.79
N VAL A 172 7.58 3.33 -8.24
CA VAL A 172 6.30 3.97 -7.90
C VAL A 172 5.92 3.56 -6.48
N PRO A 173 5.72 4.50 -5.53
CA PRO A 173 5.25 4.17 -4.18
C PRO A 173 3.82 3.67 -4.23
N VAL A 174 3.55 2.54 -3.56
CA VAL A 174 2.24 1.89 -3.56
C VAL A 174 1.86 1.38 -2.16
N ALA A 175 0.57 1.28 -1.94
CA ALA A 175 -0.01 0.51 -0.85
C ALA A 175 -0.50 -0.84 -1.38
N PHE A 176 -0.15 -1.91 -0.65
CA PHE A 176 -0.55 -3.27 -0.90
C PHE A 176 -1.56 -3.72 0.14
N GLU A 177 -2.67 -4.30 -0.30
CA GLU A 177 -3.55 -5.10 0.54
C GLU A 177 -3.68 -6.48 -0.07
N LYS A 178 -3.27 -7.49 0.69
CA LYS A 178 -3.41 -8.89 0.29
C LYS A 178 -4.40 -9.60 1.19
N GLY A 179 -5.10 -10.57 0.62
CA GLY A 179 -6.02 -11.45 1.32
C GLY A 179 -6.28 -12.71 0.52
N TYR A 180 -7.17 -13.55 1.04
CA TYR A 180 -7.58 -14.79 0.39
C TYR A 180 -9.10 -14.82 0.23
N ASN A 181 -9.58 -15.22 -0.95
CA ASN A 181 -11.02 -15.39 -1.21
C ASN A 181 -11.45 -16.85 -1.06
N GLY A 182 -12.45 -17.10 -0.20
CA GLY A 182 -13.23 -18.35 -0.18
C GLY A 182 -12.45 -19.64 0.14
N GLU A 183 -13.12 -20.78 -0.04
CA GLU A 183 -12.58 -22.13 0.22
C GLU A 183 -11.44 -22.53 -0.75
N ASP A 184 -11.36 -21.88 -1.93
CA ASP A 184 -10.41 -22.21 -3.00
C ASP A 184 -9.02 -21.55 -2.86
N SER A 185 -8.79 -20.77 -1.81
CA SER A 185 -7.47 -20.17 -1.48
C SER A 185 -6.91 -19.22 -2.56
N ASP A 186 -7.78 -18.53 -3.31
CA ASP A 186 -7.37 -17.51 -4.29
C ASP A 186 -6.66 -16.35 -3.59
N TYR A 187 -5.44 -16.04 -4.01
CA TYR A 187 -4.69 -14.91 -3.46
C TYR A 187 -5.09 -13.63 -4.18
N VAL A 188 -5.58 -12.65 -3.43
CA VAL A 188 -6.00 -11.35 -3.97
C VAL A 188 -5.00 -10.30 -3.52
N LEU A 189 -4.52 -9.49 -4.46
CA LEU A 189 -3.66 -8.33 -4.21
C LEU A 189 -4.29 -7.07 -4.79
N ASN A 190 -4.66 -6.14 -3.91
CA ASN A 190 -5.04 -4.78 -4.25
C ASN A 190 -3.81 -3.87 -4.17
N ILE A 191 -3.63 -3.02 -5.18
CA ILE A 191 -2.47 -2.12 -5.30
C ILE A 191 -2.98 -0.70 -5.55
N SER A 192 -2.74 0.18 -4.60
CA SER A 192 -3.15 1.58 -4.66
C SER A 192 -1.92 2.48 -4.82
N PRO A 193 -1.73 3.17 -5.96
CA PRO A 193 -0.57 4.01 -6.18
C PRO A 193 -0.65 5.33 -5.42
N TRP A 194 0.51 5.82 -4.99
CA TRP A 194 0.63 7.17 -4.45
C TRP A 194 0.67 8.21 -5.58
N THR A 195 -0.20 9.21 -5.50
CA THR A 195 -0.35 10.25 -6.53
C THR A 195 0.36 11.56 -6.18
N GLY A 196 1.05 11.62 -5.04
CA GLY A 196 1.63 12.84 -4.48
C GLY A 196 0.73 13.54 -3.47
N ALA A 197 -0.59 13.51 -3.68
CA ALA A 197 -1.57 14.12 -2.76
C ALA A 197 -2.29 13.09 -1.87
N GLY A 198 -2.30 11.82 -2.28
CA GLY A 198 -3.00 10.73 -1.62
C GLY A 198 -2.91 9.44 -2.45
N PHE A 199 -3.60 8.39 -2.01
CA PHE A 199 -3.71 7.16 -2.78
C PHE A 199 -4.77 7.27 -3.87
N GLY A 200 -4.41 6.84 -5.08
CA GLY A 200 -5.34 6.68 -6.19
C GLY A 200 -6.20 5.41 -6.05
N PRO A 201 -7.11 5.18 -7.01
CA PRO A 201 -7.88 3.94 -7.07
C PRO A 201 -6.95 2.72 -7.15
N ALA A 202 -7.39 1.61 -6.56
CA ALA A 202 -6.64 0.36 -6.57
C ALA A 202 -6.85 -0.41 -7.89
N CYS A 203 -5.81 -1.09 -8.38
CA CYS A 203 -5.96 -2.24 -9.27
C CYS A 203 -5.99 -3.51 -8.45
N THR A 204 -6.61 -4.56 -8.98
CA THR A 204 -6.68 -5.86 -8.32
C THR A 204 -6.07 -6.94 -9.21
N ALA A 205 -5.14 -7.71 -8.64
CA ALA A 205 -4.62 -8.93 -9.23
C ALA A 205 -5.07 -10.14 -8.39
N THR A 206 -5.78 -11.07 -9.00
CA THR A 206 -6.21 -12.33 -8.38
C THR A 206 -5.41 -13.48 -8.96
N PHE A 207 -4.74 -14.24 -8.10
CA PHE A 207 -3.90 -15.38 -8.45
C PHE A 207 -4.56 -16.66 -7.97
N GLN A 208 -4.83 -17.55 -8.92
CA GLN A 208 -5.47 -18.83 -8.67
C GLN A 208 -4.43 -19.94 -8.73
N PHE A 209 -4.52 -20.88 -7.79
CA PHE A 209 -3.53 -21.95 -7.65
C PHE A 209 -4.20 -23.32 -7.70
N GLU A 210 -3.69 -24.19 -8.56
CA GLU A 210 -4.08 -25.60 -8.63
C GLU A 210 -2.90 -26.46 -8.19
N ASN A 211 -3.09 -27.27 -7.15
CA ASN A 211 -2.03 -28.12 -6.58
C ASN A 211 -0.75 -27.32 -6.24
N GLY A 212 -0.91 -26.10 -5.72
CA GLY A 212 0.19 -25.20 -5.34
C GLY A 212 0.92 -24.56 -6.53
N ARG A 213 0.40 -24.67 -7.75
CA ARG A 213 0.95 -24.06 -8.96
C ARG A 213 0.01 -23.01 -9.51
N LEU A 214 0.58 -21.92 -10.04
CA LEU A 214 -0.20 -20.85 -10.64
C LEU A 214 -0.96 -21.40 -11.86
N SER A 215 -2.29 -21.40 -11.81
CA SER A 215 -3.15 -21.81 -12.92
C SER A 215 -3.60 -20.60 -13.74
N HIS A 216 -4.08 -19.56 -13.07
CA HIS A 216 -4.66 -18.38 -13.70
C HIS A 216 -4.35 -17.09 -12.93
N VAL A 217 -4.32 -15.97 -13.65
CA VAL A 217 -4.26 -14.62 -13.07
C VAL A 217 -5.29 -13.75 -13.75
N THR A 218 -6.08 -13.04 -12.97
CA THR A 218 -7.00 -12.01 -13.46
C THR A 218 -6.54 -10.65 -12.94
N VAL A 219 -6.44 -9.65 -13.83
CA VAL A 219 -6.12 -8.25 -13.49
C VAL A 219 -7.33 -7.38 -13.80
N LYS A 220 -7.70 -6.49 -12.87
CA LYS A 220 -8.78 -5.51 -13.00
C LYS A 220 -8.32 -4.14 -12.56
#